data_AF-X1S6G8-F1
#
_entry.id   AF-X1S6G8-F1
#
_cell.length_a   1.000
_cell.length_b   1.000
_cell.length_c   1.000
_cell.angle_alpha   90.00
_cell.angle_beta   90.00
_cell.angle_gamma   90.00
#
_symmetry.space_group_name_H-M   'P 1'
#
loop_
_entity.id
_entity.type
_entity.pdbx_description
1 polymer ?
#
loop_
_entity_poly.entity_id
_entity_poly.type
_entity_poly.pdbx_seq_one_letter_code
_entity_poly.pdbx_strand_id
1 'polypeptide(L)'
;SAVDILRSDGKKVGLIKLRSYIPFPDTDFKEWAEKVDTFAVIDRSICPGKGGPVFNKLRSTLYNVEERPDILQFHAGLGGKEVRIGDLYNVGEKALKVAQGGTVESLVEWV
;
A
#
# COMPACT_ATOMS: atom_id res chain seq x y z
N SER A 1 4.36 -2.53 -16.41
CA SER A 1 3.82 -2.85 -15.07
C SER A 1 2.61 -1.97 -14.79
N ALA A 2 1.80 -2.26 -13.77
CA ALA A 2 0.66 -1.38 -13.42
C ALA A 2 1.12 0.06 -13.12
N VAL A 3 2.27 0.21 -12.46
CA VAL A 3 2.90 1.51 -12.21
C VAL A 3 3.29 2.21 -13.51
N ASP A 4 3.83 1.50 -14.50
CA ASP A 4 4.21 2.12 -15.78
C ASP A 4 2.99 2.66 -16.52
N ILE A 5 1.86 1.92 -16.50
CA ILE A 5 0.59 2.35 -17.11
C ILE A 5 0.08 3.62 -16.40
N LEU A 6 0.03 3.60 -15.07
CA LEU A 6 -0.41 4.77 -14.30
C LEU A 6 0.49 5.99 -14.53
N ARG A 7 1.81 5.78 -14.66
CA ARG A 7 2.77 6.86 -14.95
C ARG A 7 2.63 7.37 -16.38
N SER A 8 2.32 6.52 -17.37
CA SER A 8 2.03 6.99 -18.73
C SER A 8 0.76 7.85 -18.78
N ASP A 9 -0.17 7.63 -17.85
CA ASP A 9 -1.37 8.46 -17.68
C ASP A 9 -1.09 9.76 -16.89
N GLY A 10 0.18 10.07 -16.60
CA GLY A 10 0.59 11.27 -15.87
C GLY A 10 0.40 11.19 -14.36
N LYS A 11 0.04 10.02 -13.80
CA LYS A 11 -0.20 9.87 -12.36
C LYS A 11 1.13 9.66 -11.62
N LYS A 12 1.28 10.38 -10.51
CA LYS A 12 2.47 10.30 -9.64
C LYS A 12 2.38 9.08 -8.73
N VAL A 13 2.75 7.92 -9.25
CA VAL A 13 2.79 6.66 -8.50
C VAL A 13 4.15 5.98 -8.57
N GLY A 14 4.45 5.21 -7.52
CA GLY A 14 5.69 4.43 -7.40
C GLY A 14 5.43 3.03 -6.88
N LEU A 15 6.46 2.19 -6.92
CA LEU A 15 6.45 0.85 -6.35
C LEU A 15 7.59 0.72 -5.34
N ILE A 16 7.26 0.34 -4.11
CA ILE A 16 8.23 -0.11 -3.12
C ILE A 16 8.12 -1.64 -3.05
N LYS A 17 9.19 -2.33 -3.45
CA LYS A 17 9.29 -3.79 -3.31
C LYS A 17 10.02 -4.13 -2.02
N LEU A 18 9.27 -4.54 -0.99
CA LEU A 18 9.85 -4.96 0.29
C LEU A 18 10.78 -6.17 0.09
N ARG A 19 12.05 -6.03 0.44
CA ARG A 19 13.07 -7.09 0.30
C ARG A 19 13.39 -7.81 1.61
N SER A 20 13.23 -7.13 2.73
CA SER A 20 13.46 -7.66 4.07
C SER A 20 12.25 -7.34 4.96
N TYR A 21 11.71 -8.36 5.62
CA TYR A 21 10.70 -8.19 6.66
C TYR A 21 11.32 -8.24 8.06
N ILE A 22 12.41 -8.99 8.23
CA ILE A 22 13.14 -9.13 9.50
C ILE A 22 14.66 -9.05 9.19
N PRO A 23 15.34 -7.95 9.55
CA PRO A 23 14.77 -6.73 10.15
C PRO A 23 13.85 -5.99 9.17
N PHE A 24 12.83 -5.31 9.71
CA PHE A 24 11.96 -4.44 8.91
C PHE A 24 12.67 -3.10 8.66
N PRO A 25 12.59 -2.50 7.46
CA PRO A 25 13.28 -1.26 7.14
C PRO A 25 12.51 -0.04 7.70
N ASP A 26 12.50 0.07 9.03
CA ASP A 26 11.73 1.10 9.75
C ASP A 26 12.18 2.53 9.38
N THR A 27 13.49 2.76 9.20
CA THR A 27 14.04 4.08 8.81
C THR A 27 13.60 4.48 7.41
N ASP A 28 13.74 3.59 6.43
CA ASP A 28 13.38 3.86 5.04
C ASP A 28 11.90 4.26 4.91
N PHE A 29 11.00 3.55 5.60
CA PHE A 29 9.58 3.87 5.54
C PHE A 29 9.23 5.21 6.19
N LYS A 30 9.95 5.63 7.23
CA LYS A 30 9.78 6.96 7.82
C LYS A 30 10.23 8.06 6.85
N GLU A 31 11.36 7.89 6.17
CA GLU A 31 11.82 8.83 5.15
C GLU A 31 10.87 8.91 3.94
N TRP A 32 10.26 7.78 3.57
CA TRP A 32 9.26 7.77 2.50
C TRP A 32 7.95 8.41 2.93
N ALA A 33 7.56 8.31 4.20
CA ALA A 33 6.34 8.90 4.72
C ALA A 33 6.31 10.43 4.56
N GLU A 34 7.48 11.08 4.54
CA GLU A 34 7.60 12.53 4.29
C GLU A 34 7.41 12.91 2.81
N LYS A 35 7.40 11.94 1.89
CA LYS A 35 7.44 12.17 0.43
C LYS A 35 6.19 11.71 -0.30
N VAL A 36 5.29 11.01 0.38
CA VAL A 36 4.10 10.42 -0.22
C VAL A 36 2.90 10.70 0.66
N ASP A 37 1.75 10.94 0.04
CA ASP A 37 0.50 11.20 0.76
C ASP A 37 -0.20 9.90 1.17
N THR A 38 0.08 8.79 0.48
CA THR A 38 -0.63 7.52 0.69
C THR A 38 0.26 6.31 0.37
N PHE A 39 0.20 5.30 1.23
CA PHE A 39 0.70 3.95 0.97
C PHE A 39 -0.45 2.99 0.66
N ALA A 40 -0.33 2.23 -0.42
CA ALA A 40 -1.17 1.08 -0.69
C ALA A 40 -0.37 -0.21 -0.47
N VAL A 41 -0.70 -0.94 0.59
CA VAL A 41 0.01 -2.16 0.98
C VAL A 41 -0.70 -3.37 0.41
N ILE A 42 0.04 -4.18 -0.35
CA ILE A 42 -0.47 -5.43 -0.92
C ILE A 42 0.10 -6.60 -0.11
N ASP A 43 -0.75 -7.25 0.66
CA ASP A 43 -0.38 -8.44 1.42
C ASP A 43 -0.94 -9.69 0.72
N ARG A 44 -0.04 -10.64 0.41
CA ARG A 44 -0.43 -12.00 -0.02
C ARG A 44 -0.69 -12.95 1.16
N SER A 45 -1.00 -12.37 2.30
CA SER A 45 -1.23 -13.04 3.58
C SER A 45 -2.28 -12.29 4.36
N ILE A 46 -2.91 -12.97 5.32
CA ILE A 46 -3.98 -12.41 6.14
C ILE A 46 -3.67 -12.58 7.62
N CYS A 47 -3.93 -11.53 8.38
CA CYS A 47 -4.07 -11.54 9.83
C CYS A 47 -5.56 -11.32 10.12
N PRO A 48 -6.34 -12.37 10.45
CA PRO A 48 -7.79 -12.27 10.63
C PRO A 48 -8.19 -11.11 11.54
N GLY A 49 -9.08 -10.24 11.07
CA GLY A 49 -9.56 -9.06 11.79
C GLY A 49 -8.59 -7.87 11.86
N LYS A 50 -7.40 -7.94 11.26
CA LYS A 50 -6.36 -6.89 11.35
C LYS A 50 -5.75 -6.46 10.00
N GLY A 51 -6.21 -6.99 8.87
CA GLY A 51 -5.55 -6.77 7.57
C GLY A 51 -4.37 -7.71 7.39
N GLY A 52 -3.26 -7.25 6.80
CA GLY A 52 -2.07 -8.07 6.56
C GLY A 52 -0.85 -7.73 7.45
N PRO A 53 0.17 -8.60 7.49
CA PRO A 53 1.34 -8.40 8.35
C PRO A 53 2.17 -7.17 7.97
N VAL A 54 2.40 -6.93 6.67
CA VAL A 54 3.16 -5.75 6.22
C VAL A 54 2.38 -4.48 6.54
N PHE A 55 1.07 -4.49 6.30
CA PHE A 55 0.20 -3.37 6.65
C PHE A 55 0.27 -3.00 8.13
N ASN A 56 0.14 -3.99 9.02
CA ASN A 56 0.21 -3.75 10.46
C ASN A 56 1.57 -3.25 10.90
N LYS A 57 2.65 -3.83 10.37
CA LYS A 57 4.01 -3.40 10.69
C LYS A 57 4.25 -1.97 10.21
N LEU A 58 3.88 -1.61 8.98
CA LEU A 58 4.01 -0.25 8.46
C LEU A 58 3.22 0.77 9.29
N ARG A 59 1.98 0.46 9.67
CA ARG A 59 1.18 1.33 10.56
C ARG A 59 1.84 1.55 11.91
N SER A 60 2.44 0.50 12.49
CA SER A 60 3.17 0.61 13.75
C SER A 60 4.45 1.42 13.59
N THR A 61 5.20 1.23 12.50
CA THR A 61 6.42 2.00 12.18
C THR A 61 6.14 3.49 12.09
N LEU A 62 5.00 3.86 11.47
CA LEU A 62 4.62 5.24 11.20
C LEU A 62 3.69 5.84 12.27
N TYR A 63 3.45 5.15 13.38
CA TYR A 63 2.47 5.59 14.39
C TYR A 63 2.83 6.95 15.02
N ASN A 64 4.13 7.21 15.22
CA ASN A 64 4.64 8.45 15.83
C ASN A 64 5.08 9.50 14.80
N VAL A 65 4.76 9.31 13.51
CA VAL A 65 5.00 10.35 12.49
C VAL A 65 3.84 11.34 12.57
N GLU A 66 4.16 12.62 12.71
CA GLU A 66 3.17 13.69 12.93
C GLU A 66 2.25 13.88 11.71
N GLU A 67 2.84 14.16 10.55
CA GLU A 67 2.14 14.18 9.26
C GLU A 67 2.22 12.79 8.63
N ARG A 68 1.31 11.90 9.06
CA ARG A 68 1.31 10.52 8.58
C ARG A 68 0.51 10.38 7.28
N PRO A 69 1.06 9.72 6.25
CA PRO A 69 0.28 9.33 5.09
C PRO A 69 -0.86 8.37 5.45
N ASP A 70 -1.87 8.36 4.59
CA ASP A 70 -2.89 7.34 4.61
C ASP A 70 -2.29 5.98 4.26
N ILE A 71 -2.79 4.92 4.90
CA ILE A 71 -2.30 3.56 4.69
C ILE A 71 -3.51 2.68 4.40
N LEU A 72 -3.58 2.23 3.16
CA LEU A 72 -4.59 1.31 2.65
C LEU A 72 -4.00 -0.09 2.57
N GLN A 73 -4.84 -1.10 2.72
CA GLN A 73 -4.47 -2.50 2.65
C GLN A 73 -5.30 -3.22 1.59
N PHE A 74 -4.61 -4.08 0.84
CA PHE A 74 -5.20 -4.93 -0.18
C PHE A 74 -4.72 -6.36 -0.01
N HIS A 75 -5.64 -7.26 0.33
CA HIS A 75 -5.39 -8.69 0.25
C HIS A 75 -5.43 -9.12 -1.22
N ALA A 76 -4.34 -9.73 -1.69
CA ALA A 76 -4.27 -10.21 -3.07
C ALA A 76 -3.62 -11.60 -3.14
N GLY A 77 -3.99 -12.40 -4.12
CA GLY A 77 -3.32 -13.67 -4.42
C GLY A 77 -3.40 -14.74 -3.32
N LEU A 78 -4.40 -14.65 -2.43
CA LEU A 78 -4.66 -15.66 -1.41
C LEU A 78 -5.02 -17.00 -2.05
N GLY A 79 -4.57 -18.10 -1.43
CA GLY A 79 -4.77 -19.45 -1.97
C GLY A 79 -4.03 -19.71 -3.29
N GLY A 80 -3.04 -18.88 -3.64
CA GLY A 80 -2.31 -19.00 -4.91
C GLY A 80 -3.03 -18.40 -6.11
N LYS A 81 -4.10 -17.61 -5.90
CA LYS A 81 -4.77 -16.84 -6.96
C LYS A 81 -3.75 -15.94 -7.67
N GLU A 82 -3.89 -15.84 -8.99
CA GLU A 82 -3.10 -14.91 -9.79
C GLU A 82 -3.39 -13.45 -9.37
N VAL A 83 -2.35 -12.62 -9.30
CA VAL A 83 -2.50 -11.16 -9.14
C VAL A 83 -2.15 -10.52 -10.47
N ARG A 84 -3.18 -9.99 -11.15
CA ARG A 84 -3.08 -9.45 -12.49
C ARG A 84 -2.66 -7.99 -12.46
N ILE A 85 -2.23 -7.49 -13.62
CA ILE A 85 -1.88 -6.07 -13.78
C ILE A 85 -3.11 -5.18 -13.51
N GLY A 86 -4.30 -5.60 -13.93
CA GLY A 86 -5.55 -4.87 -13.66
C GLY A 86 -5.87 -4.74 -12.17
N ASP A 87 -5.58 -5.78 -11.38
CA ASP A 87 -5.76 -5.76 -9.92
C ASP A 87 -4.89 -4.66 -9.30
N LEU A 88 -3.61 -4.63 -9.68
CA LEU A 88 -2.65 -3.63 -9.19
C LEU A 88 -2.93 -2.22 -9.72
N TYR A 89 -3.47 -2.10 -10.93
CA TYR A 89 -3.90 -0.82 -11.48
C TYR A 89 -5.04 -0.24 -10.63
N ASN A 90 -6.06 -1.05 -10.31
CA ASN A 90 -7.18 -0.64 -9.45
C ASN A 90 -6.72 -0.23 -8.04
N VAL A 91 -5.74 -0.95 -7.48
CA VAL A 91 -5.09 -0.57 -6.21
C VAL A 91 -4.46 0.82 -6.32
N GLY A 92 -3.72 1.09 -7.39
CA GLY A 92 -3.11 2.40 -7.64
C GLY A 92 -4.13 3.52 -7.78
N GLU A 93 -5.23 3.30 -8.51
CA GLU A 93 -6.32 4.28 -8.65
C GLU A 93 -6.96 4.62 -7.30
N LYS A 94 -7.21 3.60 -6.46
CA LYS A 94 -7.78 3.81 -5.13
C LYS A 94 -6.82 4.59 -4.23
N ALA A 95 -5.53 4.28 -4.28
CA ALA A 95 -4.51 5.01 -3.54
C ALA A 95 -4.46 6.50 -3.95
N LEU A 96 -4.52 6.78 -5.26
CA LEU A 96 -4.54 8.15 -5.77
C LEU A 96 -5.80 8.91 -5.37
N LYS A 97 -6.96 8.26 -5.38
CA LYS A 97 -8.21 8.87 -4.91
C LYS A 97 -8.09 9.33 -3.45
N VAL A 98 -7.48 8.51 -2.60
CA VAL A 98 -7.24 8.86 -1.18
C VAL A 98 -6.21 9.98 -1.04
N ALA A 99 -5.09 9.89 -1.77
CA ALA A 99 -4.08 10.95 -1.81
C ALA A 99 -4.65 12.32 -2.21
N GLN A 100 -5.73 12.35 -3.00
CA GLN A 100 -6.43 13.57 -3.42
C GLN A 100 -7.51 14.05 -2.43
N GLY A 101 -7.56 13.49 -1.22
CA GLY A 101 -8.55 13.83 -0.19
C GLY A 101 -9.88 13.07 -0.30
N GLY A 102 -9.95 12.05 -1.16
CA GLY A 102 -11.11 11.18 -1.25
C GLY A 102 -11.20 10.23 -0.06
N THR A 103 -12.42 9.84 0.31
CA THR A 103 -12.66 8.84 1.36
C THR A 103 -12.73 7.42 0.78
N VAL A 104 -12.32 6.45 1.61
CA VAL A 104 -12.54 5.02 1.39
C VAL A 104 -13.50 4.48 2.44
N GLU A 105 -14.36 3.54 2.04
CA GLU A 105 -15.30 2.89 2.95
C GLU A 105 -14.60 1.94 3.93
N SER A 106 -13.51 1.31 3.48
CA SER A 106 -12.70 0.40 4.28
C SER A 106 -11.21 0.64 4.05
N LEU A 107 -10.42 0.55 5.13
CA LEU A 107 -8.96 0.56 5.05
C LEU A 107 -8.38 -0.77 4.53
N VAL A 108 -9.18 -1.84 4.55
CA VAL A 108 -8.79 -3.21 4.21
C VAL A 108 -9.73 -3.72 3.13
N GLU A 109 -9.19 -4.05 1.97
CA GLU A 109 -9.95 -4.50 0.81
C GLU A 109 -9.37 -5.79 0.22
N TRP A 110 -10.17 -6.47 -0.60
CA TRP A 110 -9.81 -7.72 -1.27
C TRP A 110 -9.75 -7.49 -2.77
N VAL A 111 -8.69 -8.01 -3.41
CA VAL A 111 -8.44 -7.88 -4.85
C VAL A 111 -8.13 -9.25 -5.46
#